data_AF-A0A5R8KJS5-F1
#
_entry.id   AF-A0A5R8KJS5-F1
#
_cell.length_a   1.000
_cell.length_b   1.000
_cell.length_c   1.000
_cell.angle_alpha   90.00
_cell.angle_beta   90.00
_cell.angle_gamma   90.00
#
_symmetry.space_group_name_H-M   'P 1'
#
loop_
_entity.id
_entity.type
_entity.pdbx_description
1 polymer ?
#
loop_
_entity_poly.entity_id
_entity_poly.type
_entity_poly.pdbx_seq_one_letter_code
_entity_poly.pdbx_strand_id
1 'polypeptide(L)'
;MIEALVDGITVHRSKYSNTRLLVSWQGQGGRLDSYRIEDAHIDGGFLTFDNADLDFDQLQQMVEINLESLLDGQLRSLNVAPIEPEALARLLEHAFVDCLKLKPFEDSGRYSLGVELDPRQREQDVTPNA
;
A
#
# COMPACT_ATOMS: atom_id res chain seq x y z
N MET A 1 7.95 -11.77 -0.10
CA MET A 1 6.93 -10.81 -0.56
C MET A 1 6.65 -9.79 0.53
N ILE A 2 6.15 -10.21 1.69
CA ILE A 2 6.00 -9.35 2.89
C ILE A 2 7.27 -8.56 3.23
N GLU A 3 8.46 -9.17 3.20
CA GLU A 3 9.73 -8.49 3.59
C GLU A 3 9.99 -7.17 2.85
N ALA A 4 9.81 -7.13 1.52
CA ALA A 4 10.03 -5.91 0.73
C ALA A 4 9.02 -4.81 1.06
N LEU A 5 7.78 -5.19 1.38
CA LEU A 5 6.73 -4.28 1.80
C LEU A 5 7.00 -3.71 3.20
N VAL A 6 7.42 -4.57 4.12
CA VAL A 6 7.84 -4.18 5.47
C VAL A 6 8.99 -3.19 5.40
N ASP A 7 10.02 -3.47 4.62
CA ASP A 7 11.15 -2.58 4.42
C ASP A 7 10.72 -1.23 3.81
N GLY A 8 9.87 -1.26 2.77
CA GLY A 8 9.33 -0.07 2.12
C GLY A 8 8.54 0.84 3.08
N ILE A 9 7.61 0.26 3.84
CA ILE A 9 6.83 0.98 4.87
C ILE A 9 7.74 1.53 5.97
N THR A 10 8.71 0.74 6.42
CA THR A 10 9.65 1.15 7.49
C THR A 10 10.51 2.33 7.04
N VAL A 11 11.05 2.29 5.82
CA VAL A 11 11.83 3.39 5.24
C VAL A 11 10.96 4.63 5.05
N HIS A 12 9.75 4.47 4.52
CA HIS A 12 8.80 5.56 4.34
C HIS A 12 8.49 6.28 5.65
N ARG A 13 8.06 5.55 6.69
CA ARG A 13 7.71 6.15 7.99
C ARG A 13 8.89 6.83 8.69
N SER A 14 10.10 6.31 8.49
CA SER A 14 11.30 6.85 9.16
C SER A 14 11.94 8.03 8.43
N LYS A 15 11.84 8.11 7.10
CA LYS A 15 12.57 9.11 6.29
C LYS A 15 11.69 10.02 5.45
N TYR A 16 10.47 9.59 5.15
CA TYR A 16 9.57 10.23 4.18
C TYR A 16 8.13 10.28 4.71
N SER A 17 7.95 10.48 6.02
CA SER A 17 6.64 10.42 6.68
C SER A 17 5.62 11.43 6.17
N ASN A 18 6.10 12.51 5.54
CA ASN A 18 5.28 13.58 4.96
C ASN A 18 5.05 13.40 3.45
N THR A 19 5.64 12.37 2.86
CA THR A 19 5.45 12.04 1.44
C THR A 19 4.40 10.94 1.34
N ARG A 20 3.54 10.98 0.33
CA ARG A 20 2.59 9.91 0.02
C ARG A 20 3.36 8.67 -0.42
N LEU A 21 3.03 7.53 0.18
CA LEU A 21 3.51 6.21 -0.25
C LEU A 21 2.50 5.61 -1.21
N LEU A 22 2.91 5.30 -2.42
CA LEU A 22 2.12 4.58 -3.40
C LEU A 22 2.42 3.09 -3.28
N VAL A 23 1.37 2.28 -3.14
CA VAL A 23 1.45 0.83 -3.09
C VAL A 23 0.81 0.30 -4.36
N SER A 24 1.61 -0.41 -5.16
CA SER A 24 1.18 -0.94 -6.46
C SER A 24 1.36 -2.46 -6.53
N TRP A 25 0.41 -3.10 -7.18
CA TRP A 25 0.43 -4.54 -7.43
C TRP A 25 0.52 -4.82 -8.93
N GLN A 26 1.53 -5.59 -9.36
CA GLN A 26 1.70 -5.94 -10.76
C GLN A 26 0.98 -7.26 -11.06
N GLY A 27 -0.14 -7.19 -11.79
CA GLY A 27 -0.92 -8.37 -12.21
C GLY A 27 -0.33 -9.13 -13.42
N GLN A 28 -0.87 -10.32 -13.70
CA GLN A 28 -0.51 -11.16 -14.86
C GLN A 28 -0.94 -10.50 -16.19
N GLY A 29 -0.03 -9.79 -16.84
CA GLY A 29 -0.14 -9.37 -18.24
C GLY A 29 1.13 -9.75 -18.98
N GLY A 30 1.03 -10.58 -20.03
CA GLY A 30 2.17 -11.16 -20.77
C GLY A 30 3.02 -10.18 -21.61
N ARG A 31 3.03 -8.89 -21.28
CA ARG A 31 3.89 -7.88 -21.91
C ARG A 31 4.68 -7.16 -20.81
N LEU A 32 6.00 -7.20 -20.94
CA LEU A 32 7.00 -6.70 -20.00
C LEU A 32 7.00 -5.17 -19.78
N ASP A 33 6.04 -4.44 -20.36
CA ASP A 33 6.22 -3.00 -20.60
C ASP A 33 5.20 -2.09 -19.90
N SER A 34 4.21 -2.63 -19.20
CA SER A 34 3.16 -1.80 -18.59
C SER A 34 2.32 -2.63 -17.65
N TYR A 35 2.22 -2.25 -16.38
CA TYR A 35 1.00 -2.12 -15.57
C TYR A 35 1.42 -1.82 -14.13
N ARG A 36 1.71 -0.54 -13.85
CA ARG A 36 1.64 -0.02 -12.48
C ARG A 36 0.18 0.34 -12.24
N ILE A 37 -0.53 -0.49 -11.49
CA ILE A 37 -1.85 -0.15 -10.97
C ILE A 37 -1.62 0.36 -9.56
N GLU A 38 -1.86 1.65 -9.37
CA GLU A 38 -1.87 2.28 -8.05
C GLU A 38 -3.23 2.02 -7.42
N ASP A 39 -3.29 0.99 -6.58
CA ASP A 39 -4.55 0.57 -5.96
C ASP A 39 -4.68 1.09 -4.53
N ALA A 40 -3.57 1.42 -3.87
CA ALA A 40 -3.60 2.03 -2.56
C ALA A 40 -2.47 3.04 -2.34
N HIS A 41 -2.71 3.94 -1.39
CA HIS A 41 -1.70 4.90 -0.95
C HIS A 41 -1.80 5.19 0.54
N ILE A 42 -0.67 5.61 1.13
CA ILE A 42 -0.59 6.08 2.50
C ILE A 42 -0.20 7.56 2.49
N ASP A 43 -1.05 8.41 3.06
CA ASP A 43 -0.79 9.84 3.25
C ASP A 43 -1.23 10.27 4.66
N GLY A 44 -0.39 11.02 5.36
CA GLY A 44 -0.67 11.49 6.72
C GLY A 44 -0.98 10.37 7.74
N GLY A 45 -0.55 9.12 7.48
CA GLY A 45 -0.87 7.96 8.32
C GLY A 45 -2.19 7.27 7.96
N PHE A 46 -2.88 7.71 6.92
CA PHE A 46 -4.11 7.10 6.43
C PHE A 46 -3.85 6.29 5.17
N LEU A 47 -4.29 5.04 5.17
CA LEU A 47 -4.31 4.15 4.01
C LEU A 47 -5.65 4.33 3.28
N THR A 48 -5.59 4.62 1.99
CA THR A 48 -6.76 4.74 1.11
C THR A 48 -6.59 3.84 -0.09
N PHE A 49 -7.66 3.17 -0.51
CA PHE A 49 -7.70 2.39 -1.73
C PHE A 49 -8.37 3.19 -2.85
N ASP A 50 -7.63 3.48 -3.93
CA ASP A 50 -8.04 4.46 -4.95
C ASP A 50 -9.14 3.94 -5.89
N ASN A 51 -9.13 2.65 -6.24
CA ASN A 51 -10.08 2.05 -7.20
C ASN A 51 -10.50 0.61 -6.84
N ALA A 52 -10.38 0.22 -5.57
CA ALA A 52 -10.68 -1.15 -5.17
C ALA A 52 -12.15 -1.31 -4.75
N ASP A 53 -12.86 -2.24 -5.39
CA ASP A 53 -14.08 -2.87 -4.85
C ASP A 53 -13.70 -3.81 -3.68
N LEU A 54 -12.97 -3.26 -2.70
CA LEU A 54 -12.46 -4.01 -1.57
C LEU A 54 -13.61 -4.33 -0.62
N ASP A 55 -13.87 -5.62 -0.43
CA ASP A 55 -14.79 -6.12 0.57
C ASP A 55 -14.08 -6.10 1.95
N PHE A 56 -14.38 -5.06 2.73
CA PHE A 56 -13.81 -4.88 4.07
C PHE A 56 -14.28 -5.95 5.06
N ASP A 57 -15.46 -6.52 4.87
CA ASP A 57 -15.97 -7.59 5.73
C ASP A 57 -15.19 -8.89 5.47
N GLN A 58 -14.87 -9.16 4.20
CA GLN A 58 -13.97 -10.25 3.84
C GLN A 58 -12.55 -10.02 4.38
N LEU A 59 -12.01 -8.80 4.21
CA LEU A 59 -10.65 -8.47 4.66
C LEU A 59 -10.52 -8.59 6.19
N GLN A 60 -11.52 -8.14 6.94
CA GLN A 60 -11.57 -8.25 8.41
C GLN A 60 -11.48 -9.70 8.90
N GLN A 61 -11.99 -10.67 8.13
CA GLN A 61 -11.91 -12.10 8.49
C GLN A 61 -10.51 -12.69 8.28
N MET A 62 -9.66 -12.03 7.50
CA MET A 62 -8.33 -12.51 7.13
C MET A 62 -7.22 -11.90 7.99
N VAL A 63 -7.45 -10.71 8.56
CA VAL A 63 -6.44 -9.97 9.32
C VAL A 63 -6.72 -10.01 10.82
N GLU A 64 -5.66 -10.04 11.62
CA GLU A 64 -5.77 -10.00 13.10
C GLU A 64 -6.07 -8.59 13.64
N ILE A 65 -6.17 -7.59 12.77
CA ILE A 65 -6.38 -6.18 13.12
C ILE A 65 -7.87 -5.85 13.06
N ASN A 66 -8.37 -5.07 14.02
CA ASN A 66 -9.74 -4.56 13.97
C ASN A 66 -9.85 -3.36 13.01
N LEU A 67 -10.26 -3.60 11.78
CA LEU A 67 -10.44 -2.60 10.73
C LEU A 67 -11.53 -1.59 11.09
N GLU A 68 -12.61 -1.99 11.76
CA GLU A 68 -13.67 -1.05 12.19
C GLU A 68 -13.12 0.06 13.09
N SER A 69 -12.16 -0.28 13.96
CA SER A 69 -11.51 0.69 14.84
C SER A 69 -10.58 1.67 14.12
N LEU A 70 -10.22 1.35 12.87
CA LEU A 70 -9.32 2.14 12.03
C LEU A 70 -10.08 2.92 10.96
N LEU A 71 -11.32 2.56 10.66
CA LEU A 71 -12.14 3.23 9.66
C LEU A 71 -12.41 4.68 10.08
N ASP A 72 -11.99 5.61 9.23
CA ASP A 72 -12.42 6.99 9.32
C ASP A 72 -13.68 7.18 8.47
N GLY A 73 -14.80 7.48 9.13
CA GLY A 73 -16.17 7.35 8.62
C GLY A 73 -16.54 8.23 7.42
N GLN A 74 -15.61 9.01 6.85
CA GLN A 74 -15.86 9.88 5.70
C GLN A 74 -15.24 9.42 4.38
N LEU A 75 -14.21 8.54 4.37
CA LEU A 75 -13.39 8.35 3.16
C LEU A 75 -13.01 6.91 2.78
N ARG A 76 -13.56 5.86 3.43
CA ARG A 76 -13.06 4.47 3.26
C ARG A 76 -11.54 4.39 3.46
N SER A 77 -11.01 5.28 4.30
CA SER A 77 -9.61 5.34 4.68
C SER A 77 -9.41 4.68 6.04
N LEU A 78 -8.31 3.96 6.19
CA LEU A 78 -7.91 3.34 7.44
C LEU A 78 -6.81 4.18 8.09
N ASN A 79 -6.99 4.59 9.34
CA ASN A 79 -5.90 5.18 10.12
C ASN A 79 -4.88 4.10 10.48
N VAL A 80 -3.82 3.99 9.68
CA VAL A 80 -2.78 2.95 9.82
C VAL A 80 -1.54 3.45 10.57
N ALA A 81 -1.51 4.71 11.01
CA ALA A 81 -0.42 5.26 11.81
C ALA A 81 -0.02 4.41 13.04
N PRO A 82 -0.96 3.83 13.82
CA PRO A 82 -0.62 3.01 14.98
C PRO A 82 -0.26 1.55 14.65
N ILE A 83 -0.40 1.12 13.38
CA ILE A 83 -0.20 -0.27 12.99
C ILE A 83 1.27 -0.52 12.69
N GLU A 84 1.89 -1.56 13.23
CA GLU A 84 3.27 -1.94 12.93
C GLU A 84 3.48 -2.27 11.44
N PRO A 85 4.66 -1.99 10.85
CA PRO A 85 4.93 -2.23 9.42
C PRO A 85 4.63 -3.66 8.95
N GLU A 86 4.91 -4.67 9.78
CA GLU A 86 4.60 -6.07 9.45
C GLU A 86 3.10 -6.34 9.36
N ALA A 87 2.34 -5.84 10.33
CA ALA A 87 0.89 -6.01 10.35
C ALA A 87 0.23 -5.26 9.18
N LEU A 88 0.73 -4.06 8.86
CA LEU A 88 0.28 -3.29 7.69
C LEU A 88 0.65 -3.99 6.38
N ALA A 89 1.83 -4.61 6.30
CA ALA A 89 2.24 -5.36 5.13
C ALA A 89 1.32 -6.57 4.87
N ARG A 90 0.96 -7.31 5.92
CA ARG A 90 0.01 -8.43 5.82
C ARG A 90 -1.39 -7.96 5.43
N LEU A 91 -1.85 -6.84 5.98
CA LEU A 91 -3.13 -6.23 5.60
C LEU A 91 -3.19 -5.96 4.09
N LEU A 92 -2.14 -5.32 3.55
CA LEU A 92 -2.05 -5.01 2.12
C LEU A 92 -1.95 -6.28 1.27
N GLU A 93 -1.20 -7.30 1.71
CA GLU A 93 -1.11 -8.57 1.00
C GLU A 93 -2.48 -9.26 0.91
N HIS A 94 -3.22 -9.39 2.02
CA HIS A 94 -4.57 -9.96 2.00
C HIS A 94 -5.55 -9.14 1.16
N ALA A 95 -5.45 -7.80 1.20
CA ALA A 95 -6.28 -6.93 0.37
C ALA A 95 -6.05 -7.18 -1.12
N PHE A 96 -4.79 -7.25 -1.57
CA PHE A 96 -4.48 -7.43 -2.99
C PHE A 96 -4.62 -8.88 -3.46
N VAL A 97 -4.10 -9.84 -2.71
CA VAL A 97 -4.02 -11.24 -3.13
C VAL A 97 -5.34 -11.96 -2.93
N ASP A 98 -5.92 -11.88 -1.73
CA ASP A 98 -7.07 -12.71 -1.37
C ASP A 98 -8.39 -12.04 -1.71
N CYS A 99 -8.52 -10.73 -1.46
CA CYS A 99 -9.74 -9.99 -1.73
C CYS A 99 -9.84 -9.61 -3.21
N LEU A 100 -8.79 -8.96 -3.75
CA LEU A 100 -8.78 -8.53 -5.16
C LEU A 100 -8.29 -9.61 -6.14
N LYS A 101 -7.89 -10.79 -5.64
CA LYS A 101 -7.46 -11.94 -6.46
C LYS A 101 -6.31 -11.62 -7.40
N LEU A 102 -5.47 -10.66 -7.02
CA LEU A 102 -4.30 -10.28 -7.80
C LEU A 102 -3.19 -11.31 -7.56
N LYS A 103 -2.65 -11.86 -8.65
CA LYS A 103 -1.52 -12.79 -8.55
C LYS A 103 -0.21 -12.01 -8.49
N PRO A 104 0.74 -12.38 -7.61
CA PRO A 104 2.10 -11.88 -7.71
C PRO A 104 2.72 -12.31 -9.04
N PHE A 105 3.52 -11.45 -9.66
CA PHE A 105 4.13 -11.69 -10.98
C PHE A 105 4.97 -12.96 -11.06
N GLU A 106 5.65 -13.34 -9.98
CA GLU A 106 6.34 -14.63 -9.83
C GLU A 106 6.30 -15.08 -8.36
N ASP A 107 5.98 -16.36 -8.13
CA ASP A 107 6.06 -17.03 -6.81
C ASP A 107 7.48 -17.09 -6.22
N SER A 108 8.48 -16.54 -6.91
CA SER A 108 9.90 -16.62 -6.56
C SER A 108 10.66 -15.27 -6.57
N GLY A 109 10.02 -14.15 -6.91
CA GLY A 109 10.68 -12.86 -7.05
C GLY A 109 10.48 -11.91 -5.86
N ARG A 110 11.50 -11.14 -5.49
CA ARG A 110 11.39 -10.03 -4.50
C ARG A 110 10.52 -8.84 -4.98
N TYR A 111 9.94 -8.91 -6.17
CA TYR A 111 9.39 -7.77 -6.92
C TYR A 111 7.92 -7.91 -7.32
N SER A 112 7.11 -8.64 -6.56
CA SER A 112 5.67 -8.77 -6.82
C SER A 112 4.83 -7.59 -6.34
N LEU A 113 5.40 -6.72 -5.49
CA LEU A 113 4.75 -5.53 -4.94
C LEU A 113 5.72 -4.34 -5.01
N GLY A 114 5.27 -3.24 -5.61
CA GLY A 114 6.04 -2.01 -5.76
C GLY A 114 5.61 -0.98 -4.72
N VAL A 115 6.50 -0.65 -3.78
CA VAL A 115 6.36 0.50 -2.88
C VAL A 115 7.16 1.65 -3.45
N GLU A 116 6.48 2.76 -3.76
CA GLU A 116 7.12 3.93 -4.34
C GLU A 116 6.70 5.19 -3.60
N LEU A 117 7.63 6.13 -3.41
CA LEU A 117 7.25 7.47 -2.96
C LEU A 117 6.56 8.20 -4.11
N ASP A 118 5.54 8.98 -3.82
CA ASP A 118 4.85 9.80 -4.83
C ASP A 118 5.87 10.73 -5.55
N PRO A 119 6.11 10.52 -6.86
CA PRO A 119 7.08 11.32 -7.59
C PRO A 119 6.63 12.78 -7.73
N ARG A 120 5.32 13.06 -7.69
CA ARG A 120 4.76 14.42 -7.83
C ARG A 120 4.98 15.28 -6.59
N GLN A 121 5.16 14.66 -5.42
CA GLN A 121 5.48 15.37 -4.18
C GLN A 121 6.99 15.65 -4.04
N ARG A 122 7.86 14.82 -4.64
CA ARG A 122 9.30 15.11 -4.66
C ARG A 122 9.64 16.42 -5.38
N GLU A 123 8.86 16.82 -6.37
CA GLU A 123 9.09 18.08 -7.09
C GLU A 123 8.79 19.33 -6.25
N GLN A 124 8.01 19.20 -5.16
CA GLN A 124 7.69 20.33 -4.27
C GLN A 124 8.76 20.55 -3.18
N ASP A 125 9.50 19.50 -2.79
CA ASP A 125 10.57 19.57 -1.79
C ASP A 125 11.94 19.99 -2.36
N VAL A 126 12.05 20.20 -3.69
CA VAL A 126 13.32 20.55 -4.37
C VAL A 126 13.42 22.03 -4.74
N THR A 127 12.55 22.90 -4.21
CA THR A 127 12.85 24.33 -4.14
C THR A 127 13.64 24.60 -2.85
N PRO A 128 14.99 24.74 -2.88
CA PRO A 128 15.66 25.40 -1.78
C PRO A 128 15.09 26.82 -1.71
N ASN A 129 14.70 27.25 -0.51
CA ASN A 129 14.36 28.64 -0.25
C ASN A 129 15.40 29.55 -0.94
N ALA A 130 14.94 30.35 -1.89
CA ALA A 130 15.70 31.42 -2.52
C ALA A 130 15.95 32.56 -1.53
#